data_AF-A0A536UEN6-F1
#
_entry.id   AF-A0A536UEN6-F1
#
_cell.length_a   1.000
_cell.length_b   1.000
_cell.length_c   1.000
_cell.angle_alpha   90.00
_cell.angle_beta   90.00
_cell.angle_gamma   90.00
#
_symmetry.space_group_name_H-M   'P 1'
#
loop_
_entity.id
_entity.type
_entity.pdbx_description
1 polymer ?
#
loop_
_entity_poly.entity_id
_entity_poly.type
_entity_poly.pdbx_seq_one_letter_code
_entity_poly.pdbx_strand_id
1 'polypeptide(L)'
;MTQVPQESLVPNNTLITATPEEGRALSITLARHCVHAMQRELEVLKNGRAQYAHDPYGLIAASHVVAVEFATVAAANNYWR
;
A
#
# COMPACT_ATOMS: atom_id res chain seq x y z
N MET A 1 9.97 20.57 -9.25
CA MET A 1 9.44 19.65 -8.21
C MET A 1 9.56 18.24 -8.75
N THR A 2 10.15 17.31 -7.98
CA THR A 2 10.38 15.93 -8.44
C THR A 2 9.09 15.12 -8.30
N GLN A 3 8.65 14.50 -9.40
CA GLN A 3 7.46 13.65 -9.43
C GLN A 3 7.87 12.18 -9.24
N VAL A 4 7.03 11.39 -8.56
CA VAL A 4 7.19 9.93 -8.54
C VAL A 4 6.87 9.34 -9.93
N PRO A 5 7.52 8.21 -10.31
CA PRO A 5 7.20 7.49 -11.53
C PRO A 5 5.72 7.09 -11.57
N GLN A 6 5.14 7.00 -12.76
CA GLN A 6 3.79 6.47 -12.91
C GLN A 6 3.83 4.94 -12.78
N GLU A 7 3.32 4.45 -11.66
CA GLU A 7 3.21 3.02 -11.36
C GLU A 7 1.77 2.53 -11.66
N SER A 8 1.61 1.25 -12.02
CA SER A 8 0.28 0.64 -12.14
C SER A 8 -0.37 0.56 -10.76
N LEU A 9 -1.65 0.94 -10.64
CA LEU A 9 -2.38 0.83 -9.37
C LEU A 9 -2.48 -0.61 -8.88
N VAL A 10 -2.58 -1.57 -9.80
CA VAL A 10 -2.54 -3.01 -9.52
C VAL A 10 -1.35 -3.62 -10.25
N PRO A 11 -0.28 -4.01 -9.56
CA PRO A 11 0.88 -4.67 -10.18
C PRO A 11 0.45 -5.94 -10.92
N ASN A 12 0.94 -6.11 -12.16
CA ASN A 12 0.65 -7.27 -13.01
C ASN A 12 -0.86 -7.54 -13.24
N ASN A 13 -1.73 -6.57 -12.91
CA ASN A 13 -3.18 -6.67 -12.98
C ASN A 13 -3.75 -7.93 -12.29
N THR A 14 -3.19 -8.33 -11.16
CA THR A 14 -3.61 -9.51 -10.39
C THR A 14 -3.56 -9.26 -8.89
N LEU A 15 -4.48 -9.90 -8.16
CA LEU A 15 -4.45 -9.99 -6.70
C LEU A 15 -3.95 -11.36 -6.21
N ILE A 16 -3.63 -12.27 -7.13
CA ILE A 16 -3.22 -13.63 -6.81
C ILE A 16 -1.75 -13.65 -6.37
N THR A 17 -1.49 -14.30 -5.23
CA THR A 17 -0.19 -14.41 -4.57
C THR A 17 0.00 -15.83 -4.07
N ALA A 18 1.23 -16.35 -4.06
CA ALA A 18 1.49 -17.75 -3.71
C ALA A 18 1.36 -18.01 -2.20
N THR A 19 1.61 -16.98 -1.37
CA THR A 19 1.63 -17.12 0.10
C THR A 19 0.96 -15.93 0.80
N PRO A 20 0.52 -16.10 2.07
CA PRO A 20 0.01 -14.99 2.88
C PRO A 20 1.01 -13.82 3.03
N GLU A 21 2.32 -14.12 3.10
CA GLU A 21 3.38 -13.10 3.19
C GLU A 21 3.44 -12.25 1.91
N GLU A 22 3.42 -12.89 0.75
CA GLU A 22 3.32 -12.19 -0.53
C GLU A 22 2.02 -11.39 -0.65
N GLY A 23 0.91 -11.92 -0.16
CA GLY A 23 -0.36 -11.20 -0.07
C GLY A 23 -0.27 -9.94 0.78
N ARG A 24 0.44 -10.01 1.91
CA ARG A 24 0.69 -8.86 2.79
C ARG A 24 1.59 -7.83 2.10
N ALA A 25 2.65 -8.27 1.43
CA ALA A 25 3.53 -7.39 0.66
C ALA A 25 2.80 -6.69 -0.50
N LEU A 26 1.92 -7.40 -1.20
CA LEU A 26 1.05 -6.82 -2.22
C LEU A 26 0.12 -5.76 -1.63
N SER A 27 -0.49 -6.03 -0.47
CA SER A 27 -1.39 -5.09 0.21
C SER A 27 -0.71 -3.77 0.59
N ILE A 28 0.54 -3.83 1.04
CA ILE A 28 1.37 -2.64 1.31
C ILE A 28 1.63 -1.87 0.02
N THR A 29 1.92 -2.59 -1.06
CA THR A 29 2.18 -2.00 -2.38
C THR A 29 0.95 -1.26 -2.90
N LEU A 30 -0.23 -1.88 -2.87
CA LEU A 30 -1.49 -1.27 -3.29
C LEU A 30 -1.79 0.02 -2.50
N ALA A 31 -1.69 -0.04 -1.17
CA ALA A 31 -1.89 1.13 -0.31
C ALA A 31 -0.95 2.29 -0.69
N ARG A 32 0.33 2.00 -0.97
CA ARG A 32 1.32 3.00 -1.39
C ARG A 32 1.03 3.56 -2.78
N HIS A 33 0.61 2.72 -3.73
CA HIS A 33 0.27 3.16 -5.08
C HIS A 33 -0.92 4.13 -5.08
N CYS A 34 -1.93 3.89 -4.24
CA CYS A 34 -3.04 4.83 -4.03
C CYS A 34 -2.53 6.21 -3.55
N VAL A 35 -1.62 6.23 -2.58
CA VAL A 35 -1.00 7.48 -2.09
C VAL A 35 -0.21 8.18 -3.20
N HIS A 36 0.63 7.46 -3.93
CA HIS A 36 1.40 8.01 -5.06
C HIS A 36 0.50 8.55 -6.19
N ALA A 37 -0.65 7.93 -6.42
CA ALA A 37 -1.60 8.36 -7.45
C ALA A 37 -2.31 9.67 -7.08
N MET A 38 -2.61 9.88 -5.80
CA MET A 38 -3.23 11.11 -5.30
C MET A 38 -2.21 12.25 -5.13
N GLN A 39 -1.04 11.96 -4.59
CA GLN A 39 0.03 12.93 -4.37
C GLN A 39 1.31 12.44 -5.03
N ARG A 40 1.70 13.13 -6.09
CA ARG A 40 2.81 12.72 -6.95
C ARG A 40 4.13 13.43 -6.65
N GLU A 41 4.12 14.50 -5.87
CA GLU A 41 5.32 15.25 -5.51
C GLU A 41 6.12 14.52 -4.44
N LEU A 42 7.33 14.09 -4.80
CA LEU A 42 8.21 13.31 -3.92
C LEU A 42 8.51 14.04 -2.60
N GLU A 43 8.71 15.36 -2.66
CA GLU A 43 9.03 16.14 -1.46
C GLU A 43 7.83 16.24 -0.51
N VAL A 44 6.61 16.35 -1.03
CA VAL A 44 5.39 16.31 -0.21
C VAL A 44 5.23 14.93 0.45
N LEU A 45 5.47 13.85 -0.30
CA LEU A 45 5.42 12.49 0.23
C LEU A 45 6.45 12.23 1.34
N LYS A 46 7.69 12.70 1.15
CA LYS A 46 8.76 12.60 2.17
C LYS A 46 8.37 13.34 3.46
N ASN A 47 7.86 14.56 3.31
CA ASN A 47 7.41 15.36 4.45
C ASN A 47 6.26 14.68 5.20
N GLY A 48 5.26 14.15 4.47
CA GLY A 48 4.17 13.39 5.08
C GLY A 48 4.66 12.14 5.82
N ARG A 49 5.61 11.40 5.24
CA ARG A 49 6.23 10.23 5.90
C ARG A 49 6.92 10.59 7.21
N ALA A 50 7.69 11.68 7.23
CA ALA A 50 8.35 12.12 8.45
C ALA A 50 7.35 12.45 9.57
N GLN A 51 6.15 12.92 9.23
CA GLN A 51 5.11 13.20 10.21
C GLN A 51 4.48 11.92 10.76
N TYR A 52 3.91 11.07 9.90
CA TYR A 52 3.14 9.91 10.39
C TYR A 52 4.04 8.80 10.96
N ALA A 53 5.33 8.74 10.59
CA ALA A 53 6.24 7.70 11.09
C ALA A 53 6.59 7.86 12.58
N HIS A 54 6.40 9.05 13.14
CA HIS A 54 6.62 9.35 14.56
C HIS A 54 5.32 9.57 15.34
N ASP A 55 4.17 9.45 14.67
CA ASP A 55 2.85 9.55 15.27
C ASP A 55 2.21 8.16 15.41
N PRO A 56 1.94 7.68 16.65
CA PRO A 56 1.26 6.40 16.87
C PRO A 56 -0.09 6.30 16.15
N TYR A 57 -0.86 7.39 16.04
CA TYR A 57 -2.13 7.37 15.34
C TYR A 57 -1.93 7.22 13.83
N GLY A 58 -0.95 7.92 13.26
CA GLY A 58 -0.52 7.74 11.88
C GLY A 58 -0.09 6.31 11.55
N LEU A 59 0.68 5.67 12.44
CA LEU A 59 1.08 4.27 12.29
C LEU A 59 -0.13 3.32 12.34
N ILE A 60 -1.03 3.50 13.30
CA ILE A 60 -2.26 2.69 13.41
C ILE A 60 -3.14 2.85 12.17
N ALA A 61 -3.31 4.09 11.69
CA ALA A 61 -4.09 4.38 10.49
C ALA A 61 -3.50 3.72 9.23
N ALA A 62 -2.18 3.82 9.04
CA ALA A 62 -1.49 3.14 7.94
C ALA A 62 -1.64 1.61 8.03
N SER A 63 -1.52 1.04 9.23
CA SER A 63 -1.75 -0.39 9.47
C SER A 63 -3.18 -0.81 9.15
N HIS A 64 -4.18 0.03 9.47
CA HIS A 64 -5.58 -0.26 9.17
C HIS A 64 -5.85 -0.32 7.67
N VAL A 65 -5.31 0.62 6.89
CA VAL A 65 -5.42 0.60 5.41
C VAL A 65 -4.86 -0.71 4.85
N VAL A 66 -3.65 -1.10 5.28
CA VAL A 66 -3.04 -2.36 4.84
C VAL A 66 -3.87 -3.58 5.28
N ALA A 67 -4.52 -3.55 6.44
CA ALA A 67 -5.39 -4.62 6.89
C ALA A 67 -6.64 -4.77 6.00
N VAL A 68 -7.23 -3.65 5.56
CA VAL A 68 -8.37 -3.65 4.63
C VAL A 68 -7.98 -4.19 3.25
N GLU A 69 -6.84 -3.74 2.71
CA GLU A 69 -6.29 -4.29 1.46
C GLU A 69 -6.03 -5.80 1.58
N PHE A 70 -5.42 -6.23 2.69
CA PHE A 70 -5.11 -7.63 2.93
C PHE A 70 -6.36 -8.51 3.05
N ALA A 71 -7.47 -8.00 3.59
CA ALA A 71 -8.74 -8.72 3.60
C ALA A 71 -9.23 -9.02 2.18
N THR A 72 -9.13 -8.05 1.26
CA THR A 72 -9.48 -8.20 -0.15
C THR A 72 -8.53 -9.18 -0.86
N VAL A 73 -7.23 -9.04 -0.66
CA VAL A 73 -6.22 -9.93 -1.25
C VAL A 73 -6.39 -11.36 -0.74
N ALA A 74 -6.61 -11.56 0.56
CA ALA A 74 -6.83 -12.89 1.13
C ALA A 74 -8.10 -13.55 0.55
N ALA A 75 -9.19 -12.79 0.39
CA ALA A 75 -10.41 -13.28 -0.24
C ALA A 75 -10.17 -13.68 -1.71
N ALA A 76 -9.42 -12.89 -2.46
CA ALA A 76 -9.05 -13.21 -3.85
C ALA A 76 -8.20 -14.48 -3.96
N ASN A 77 -7.43 -14.82 -2.92
CA ASN A 77 -6.57 -16.01 -2.86
C ASN A 77 -7.22 -17.22 -2.17
N ASN A 78 -8.54 -17.19 -1.93
CA ASN A 78 -9.23 -18.24 -1.16
C ASN A 78 -8.54 -18.55 0.18
N TYR A 79 -7.96 -17.53 0.82
CA TYR A 79 -7.20 -17.64 2.07
C TYR A 79 -6.03 -18.64 2.04
N TRP A 80 -5.48 -18.94 0.85
CA TRP A 80 -4.38 -19.89 0.64
C TRP A 80 -4.66 -21.30 1.19
N ARG A 81 -5.93 -21.73 1.14
CA ARG A 81 -6.40 -23.05 1.55
C ARG A 81 -6.45 -24.05 0.40
#